data_AF-A0A3M0WT85-F1
#
_entry.id   AF-A0A3M0WT85-F1
#
_cell.length_a   1.000
_cell.length_b   1.000
_cell.length_c   1.000
_cell.angle_alpha   90.00
_cell.angle_beta   90.00
_cell.angle_gamma   90.00
#
_symmetry.space_group_name_H-M   'P 1'
#
loop_
_entity.id
_entity.type
_entity.pdbx_description
1 polymer ?
#
loop_
_entity_poly.entity_id
_entity_poly.type
_entity_poly.pdbx_seq_one_letter_code
_entity_poly.pdbx_strand_id
1 'polypeptide(L)'
;MNEITIIGAGLSGLMAGWQIAKKGKQVKVVTKGWGATHWLSGCVDVIGYYPVDGDAPVDSPETAVAKLIADNPQHPYALVGKDGLAAMLAELQALCADAGYPLHGS
;
A
#
# COMPACT_ATOMS: atom_id res chain seq x y z
N MET A 1 -17.97 -22.39 4.12
CA MET A 1 -16.54 -22.06 4.31
C MET A 1 -16.37 -20.56 4.14
N ASN A 2 -16.37 -19.75 5.20
CA ASN A 2 -16.55 -18.29 5.08
C ASN A 2 -15.66 -17.43 5.99
N GLU A 3 -14.61 -18.01 6.57
CA GLU A 3 -13.70 -17.32 7.49
C GLU A 3 -12.29 -17.35 6.93
N ILE A 4 -11.67 -16.17 6.80
CA ILE A 4 -10.28 -16.02 6.36
C ILE A 4 -9.43 -15.56 7.54
N THR A 5 -8.39 -16.34 7.84
CA THR A 5 -7.42 -16.01 8.90
C THR A 5 -6.19 -15.37 8.28
N ILE A 6 -5.86 -14.17 8.76
CA ILE A 6 -4.64 -13.43 8.42
C ILE A 6 -3.70 -13.51 9.61
N ILE A 7 -2.45 -13.90 9.35
CA ILE A 7 -1.40 -13.96 10.37
C ILE A 7 -0.47 -12.77 10.16
N GLY A 8 -0.50 -11.82 11.11
CA GLY A 8 0.29 -10.59 11.10
C GLY A 8 -0.57 -9.33 10.92
N ALA A 9 -0.39 -8.36 11.82
CA ALA A 9 -1.07 -7.06 11.80
C ALA A 9 -0.17 -5.93 11.24
N GLY A 10 0.64 -6.23 10.23
CA GLY A 10 1.33 -5.21 9.44
C GLY A 10 0.40 -4.57 8.40
N LEU A 11 0.86 -3.51 7.72
CA LEU A 11 0.06 -2.78 6.73
C LEU A 11 -0.56 -3.72 5.67
N SER A 12 0.24 -4.62 5.09
CA SER A 12 -0.26 -5.55 4.07
C SER A 12 -1.35 -6.50 4.61
N GLY A 13 -1.18 -7.04 5.82
CA GLY A 13 -2.16 -7.92 6.46
C GLY A 13 -3.46 -7.20 6.81
N LEU A 14 -3.36 -5.98 7.36
CA LEU A 14 -4.52 -5.15 7.67
C LEU A 14 -5.27 -4.72 6.41
N MET A 15 -4.56 -4.29 5.36
CA MET A 15 -5.17 -3.92 4.08
C MET A 15 -5.85 -5.11 3.40
N ALA A 16 -5.22 -6.29 3.42
CA ALA A 16 -5.85 -7.51 2.91
C ALA A 16 -7.13 -7.83 3.70
N GLY A 17 -7.07 -7.77 5.03
CA GLY A 17 -8.22 -8.02 5.90
C GLY A 17 -9.36 -7.05 5.66
N TRP A 18 -9.04 -5.76 5.52
CA TRP A 18 -10.00 -4.73 5.18
C TRP A 18 -10.69 -4.98 3.82
N GLN A 19 -9.93 -5.27 2.76
CA GLN A 19 -10.49 -5.55 1.44
C GLN A 19 -11.37 -6.80 1.42
N ILE A 20 -11.01 -7.83 2.20
CA ILE A 20 -11.81 -9.05 2.35
C ILE A 20 -13.10 -8.75 3.12
N ALA A 21 -13.01 -7.97 4.21
CA ALA A 21 -14.16 -7.58 5.01
C ALA A 21 -15.16 -6.72 4.20
N LYS A 22 -14.67 -5.78 3.36
CA LYS A 22 -15.50 -5.00 2.41
C LYS A 22 -16.31 -5.88 1.46
N LYS A 23 -15.84 -7.09 1.15
CA LYS A 23 -16.54 -8.08 0.31
C LYS A 23 -17.52 -8.96 1.11
N GLY A 24 -17.85 -8.58 2.36
CA GLY A 24 -18.82 -9.27 3.21
C GLY A 24 -18.34 -10.61 3.77
N LYS A 25 -17.02 -10.86 3.79
CA LYS A 25 -16.43 -12.08 4.33
C LYS A 25 -16.00 -11.88 5.78
N GLN A 26 -16.05 -12.95 6.58
CA GLN A 26 -15.52 -12.90 7.94
C GLN A 26 -13.99 -13.00 7.92
N VAL A 27 -13.33 -12.10 8.63
CA VAL A 27 -11.87 -12.02 8.71
C VAL A 27 -11.44 -12.10 10.16
N LYS A 28 -10.47 -12.96 10.47
CA LYS A 28 -9.76 -12.98 11.75
C LYS A 28 -8.31 -12.58 11.52
N VAL A 29 -7.84 -11.56 12.23
CA VAL A 29 -6.42 -11.18 12.23
C VAL A 29 -5.79 -11.71 13.51
N VAL A 30 -4.74 -12.52 13.38
CA VAL A 30 -3.97 -13.07 14.49
C VAL A 30 -2.58 -12.43 14.47
N THR A 31 -2.17 -11.81 15.58
CA THR A 31 -0.86 -11.15 15.69
C THR A 31 -0.27 -11.34 17.07
N LYS A 32 1.06 -11.23 17.18
CA LYS A 32 1.78 -11.20 18.47
C LYS A 32 2.31 -9.79 18.69
N GLY A 33 1.66 -9.03 19.57
CA GLY A 33 2.04 -7.65 19.89
C GLY A 33 1.60 -6.61 18.86
N TRP A 34 2.10 -5.39 19.04
CA TRP A 34 1.87 -4.27 18.13
C TRP A 34 2.71 -4.46 16.86
N GLY A 35 2.09 -4.32 15.68
CA GLY A 35 2.80 -4.35 14.40
C GLY A 35 3.75 -3.16 14.24
N ALA A 36 4.69 -3.25 13.29
CA ALA A 36 5.64 -2.17 12.99
C ALA A 36 4.95 -0.81 12.71
N THR A 37 3.73 -0.85 12.19
CA THR A 37 2.91 0.34 11.88
C THR A 37 2.70 1.28 13.08
N HIS A 38 2.74 0.77 14.32
CA HIS A 38 2.59 1.60 15.52
C HIS A 38 3.74 2.61 15.71
N TRP A 39 4.90 2.35 15.10
CA TRP A 39 6.10 3.17 15.25
C TRP A 39 6.44 3.98 14.00
N LEU A 40 5.67 3.83 12.93
CA LEU A 40 5.90 4.54 11.68
C LEU A 40 5.25 5.93 11.74
N SER A 41 5.79 6.88 10.96
CA SER A 41 5.23 8.23 10.82
C SER A 41 3.82 8.26 10.22
N GLY A 42 3.34 7.15 9.68
CA GLY A 42 2.10 7.07 8.90
C GLY A 42 2.27 7.50 7.44
N CYS A 43 3.47 7.96 7.03
CA CYS A 43 3.76 8.31 5.65
C CYS A 43 3.79 7.04 4.77
N VAL A 44 3.19 7.14 3.57
CA VAL A 44 3.26 6.11 2.54
C VAL A 44 4.13 6.64 1.41
N ASP A 45 5.38 6.19 1.37
CA ASP A 45 6.30 6.50 0.28
C ASP A 45 6.10 5.52 -0.89
N VAL A 46 6.04 6.06 -2.10
CA VAL A 46 5.86 5.27 -3.33
C VAL A 46 7.21 5.08 -4.03
N ILE A 47 7.85 6.19 -4.40
CA ILE A 47 9.16 6.15 -5.06
C ILE A 47 9.87 7.50 -4.87
N GLY A 48 11.02 7.47 -4.21
CA GLY A 48 11.81 8.69 -3.94
C GLY A 48 12.91 8.96 -4.97
N TYR A 49 13.51 7.91 -5.55
CA TYR A 49 14.63 7.99 -6.48
C TYR A 49 14.50 6.90 -7.55
N TYR A 50 14.62 7.28 -8.82
CA TYR A 50 14.71 6.34 -9.91
C TYR A 50 15.39 6.95 -11.14
N PRO A 51 16.37 6.28 -11.80
CA PRO A 51 16.90 4.94 -11.51
C PRO A 51 17.55 4.82 -10.13
N VAL A 52 17.75 3.58 -9.66
CA VAL A 52 18.46 3.31 -8.39
C VAL A 52 19.83 3.97 -8.48
N ASP A 53 20.25 4.64 -7.40
CA ASP A 53 21.48 5.44 -7.31
C ASP A 53 21.52 6.71 -8.19
N GLY A 54 20.37 7.17 -8.70
CA GLY A 54 20.28 8.47 -9.36
C GLY A 54 20.46 9.64 -8.40
N ASP A 55 21.12 10.70 -8.86
CA ASP A 55 21.46 11.88 -8.05
C ASP A 55 20.29 12.87 -7.87
N ALA A 56 19.18 12.66 -8.59
CA ALA A 56 18.01 13.54 -8.56
C ALA A 56 16.79 12.82 -7.94
N PRO A 57 16.06 13.49 -7.03
CA PRO A 57 14.82 12.95 -6.49
C PRO A 57 13.74 12.87 -7.58
N VAL A 58 12.76 12.01 -7.37
CA VAL A 58 11.60 11.89 -8.25
C VAL A 58 10.69 13.11 -8.11
N ASP A 59 10.43 13.79 -9.23
CA ASP A 59 9.47 14.90 -9.28
C ASP A 59 8.00 14.43 -9.39
N SER A 60 7.78 13.32 -10.11
CA SER A 60 6.45 12.76 -10.37
C SER A 60 6.46 11.24 -10.13
N PRO A 61 5.83 10.76 -9.04
CA PRO A 61 5.71 9.32 -8.76
C PRO A 61 5.08 8.55 -9.91
N GLU A 62 4.07 9.12 -10.58
CA GLU A 62 3.42 8.48 -11.73
C GLU A 62 4.42 8.19 -12.86
N THR A 63 5.20 9.20 -13.24
CA THR A 63 6.18 9.08 -14.33
C THR A 63 7.30 8.11 -13.96
N ALA A 64 7.80 8.21 -12.73
CA ALA A 64 8.88 7.35 -12.24
C ALA A 64 8.44 5.89 -12.11
N VAL A 65 7.25 5.62 -11.57
CA VAL A 65 6.68 4.26 -11.50
C VAL A 65 6.49 3.69 -12.90
N ALA A 66 5.95 4.46 -13.85
CA ALA A 66 5.78 3.99 -15.22
C ALA A 66 7.12 3.58 -15.85
N LYS A 67 8.18 4.37 -15.64
CA LYS A 67 9.53 4.04 -16.10
C LYS A 67 10.07 2.78 -15.41
N LEU A 68 9.95 2.69 -14.08
CA LEU A 68 10.41 1.53 -13.31
C LEU A 68 9.71 0.24 -13.74
N ILE A 69 8.41 0.28 -14.04
CA ILE A 69 7.66 -0.86 -14.58
C ILE A 69 8.20 -1.29 -15.94
N ALA A 70 8.46 -0.33 -16.84
CA ALA A 70 8.98 -0.62 -18.17
C ALA A 70 10.39 -1.24 -18.13
N ASP A 71 11.25 -0.71 -17.26
CA ASP A 71 12.62 -1.18 -17.09
C ASP A 71 12.70 -2.51 -16.32
N ASN A 72 11.75 -2.78 -15.39
CA ASN A 72 11.77 -3.94 -14.50
C ASN A 72 10.41 -4.69 -14.48
N PRO A 73 10.10 -5.50 -15.50
CA PRO A 73 8.80 -6.19 -15.63
C PRO A 73 8.46 -7.17 -14.48
N GLN A 74 9.44 -7.58 -13.69
CA GLN A 74 9.26 -8.48 -12.53
C GLN A 74 9.13 -7.73 -11.20
N HIS A 75 9.27 -6.40 -11.19
CA HIS A 75 9.13 -5.59 -9.98
C HIS A 75 7.69 -5.68 -9.44
N PRO A 76 7.45 -5.64 -8.11
CA PRO A 76 6.09 -5.66 -7.55
C PRO A 76 5.12 -4.63 -8.14
N TYR A 77 5.59 -3.41 -8.42
CA TYR A 77 4.79 -2.39 -9.12
C TYR A 77 4.43 -2.77 -10.56
N ALA A 78 5.25 -3.56 -11.25
CA ALA A 78 4.92 -4.07 -12.58
C ALA A 78 3.82 -5.13 -12.52
N LEU A 79 3.82 -5.96 -11.46
CA LEU A 79 2.78 -6.97 -11.24
C LEU A 79 1.41 -6.37 -10.90
N VAL A 80 1.41 -5.29 -10.11
CA VAL A 80 0.18 -4.57 -9.72
C VAL A 80 -0.28 -3.60 -10.83
N GLY A 81 0.67 -3.03 -11.57
CA GLY A 81 0.44 -1.99 -12.55
C GLY A 81 0.23 -0.61 -11.94
N LYS A 82 0.47 0.44 -12.72
CA LYS A 82 0.32 1.84 -12.28
C LYS A 82 -1.11 2.16 -11.80
N ASP A 83 -2.11 1.64 -12.51
CA ASP A 83 -3.52 1.93 -12.22
C ASP A 83 -3.96 1.21 -10.94
N GLY A 84 -3.48 -0.01 -10.72
CA GLY A 84 -3.71 -0.76 -9.49
C GLY A 84 -3.08 -0.07 -8.27
N LEU A 85 -1.87 0.47 -8.43
CA LEU A 85 -1.21 1.25 -7.39
C LEU A 85 -1.99 2.53 -7.06
N ALA A 86 -2.37 3.31 -8.07
CA ALA A 86 -3.16 4.54 -7.88
C ALA A 86 -4.52 4.26 -7.22
N ALA A 87 -5.22 3.22 -7.66
CA ALA A 87 -6.50 2.82 -7.06
C ALA A 87 -6.35 2.45 -5.58
N MET A 88 -5.32 1.68 -5.21
CA MET A 88 -5.07 1.29 -3.83
C MET A 88 -4.70 2.48 -2.93
N LEU A 89 -3.95 3.46 -3.44
CA LEU A 89 -3.63 4.68 -2.70
C LEU A 89 -4.90 5.52 -2.45
N ALA A 90 -5.76 5.66 -3.46
CA ALA A 90 -7.03 6.36 -3.30
C ALA A 90 -7.96 5.64 -2.31
N GLU A 91 -8.01 4.30 -2.36
CA GLU A 91 -8.76 3.48 -1.41
C GLU A 91 -8.24 3.62 0.03
N LEU A 92 -6.93 3.68 0.22
CA LEU A 92 -6.32 3.92 1.53
C LEU A 92 -6.65 5.33 2.04
N GLN A 93 -6.57 6.36 1.19
CA GLN A 93 -6.94 7.72 1.55
C GLN A 93 -8.41 7.80 1.99
N ALA A 94 -9.32 7.15 1.26
CA ALA A 94 -10.74 7.09 1.61
C ALA A 94 -10.97 6.39 2.95
N LEU A 95 -10.33 5.24 3.18
CA LEU A 95 -10.40 4.52 4.46
C LEU A 95 -9.95 5.40 5.64
N CYS A 96 -8.84 6.08 5.47
CA CYS A 96 -8.28 6.96 6.50
C CYS A 96 -9.18 8.18 6.77
N ALA A 97 -9.77 8.77 5.73
CA ALA A 97 -10.76 9.84 5.86
C ALA A 97 -12.02 9.37 6.61
N ASP A 98 -12.57 8.20 6.26
CA ASP A 98 -13.74 7.61 6.92
C ASP A 98 -13.47 7.32 8.41
N ALA A 99 -12.22 6.99 8.76
CA ALA A 99 -11.79 6.76 10.13
C ALA A 99 -11.50 8.06 10.92
N GLY A 100 -11.62 9.24 10.32
CA GLY A 100 -11.34 10.52 10.96
C GLY A 100 -9.86 10.92 10.99
N TYR A 101 -9.01 10.26 10.19
CA TYR A 101 -7.56 10.49 10.10
C TYR A 101 -7.14 10.73 8.64
N PRO A 102 -7.57 11.83 8.00
CA PRO A 102 -7.33 12.03 6.57
C PRO A 102 -5.83 12.01 6.23
N LEU A 103 -5.47 11.20 5.21
CA LEU A 103 -4.13 11.20 4.64
C LEU A 103 -4.04 12.25 3.53
N HIS A 104 -3.02 13.10 3.62
CA HIS A 104 -2.70 14.11 2.61
C HIS A 104 -1.38 13.75 1.92
N GLY A 105 -1.27 14.04 0.63
CA GLY A 105 -0.09 13.75 -0.18
C GLY A 105 -0.13 14.51 -1.50
N SER A 106 1.01 14.50 -2.20
CA SER A 106 1.25 15.17 -3.49
C SER A 106 1.04 14.24 -4.68
#